data_AF-A0A2E8S0Y6-F1
#
_entry.id   AF-A0A2E8S0Y6-F1
#
_cell.length_a   1.000
_cell.length_b   1.000
_cell.length_c   1.000
_cell.angle_alpha   90.00
_cell.angle_beta   90.00
_cell.angle_gamma   90.00
#
_symmetry.space_group_name_H-M   'P 1'
#
loop_
_entity.id
_entity.type
_entity.pdbx_description
1 polymer ?
#
loop_
_entity_poly.entity_id
_entity_poly.type
_entity_poly.pdbx_seq_one_letter_code
_entity_poly.pdbx_strand_id
1 'polypeptide(L)'
;MNRALLKTLVRISVMVCAIIICSGAEARPGSDTDAAFSYYESARKLYRAGNYEAAVEEISKAENLNALPAYTVFRAWCVYKIGDQAKGIATILTLLEDETLSRRDRREFQSVLTRMRATAQTVNVRVYTRTPLAKIWLNGVLLEKQHARKGVPSIAGTQTIELRYENSRTMQDVLVAPNTNQTIAIDLPGGDLVVRNIPEESKVQLNGTDVGPPPEQGWRLIPGSYQLTITMGHVALLSQTVTITADTEEAIIVGVPKEARLTPRSKTRKWAVLGGSVGILGLVGATLVHNSADNDLTKAGQAIDPKTGQTVQSQFHAFELHARGEQKMTTATILYGISSAVILGSLAWWVVGSPDTSEKLRTSLFISPSSASMLWTF
;
A
#
# COMPACT_ATOMS: atom_id res chain seq x y z
N MET A 1 -35.17 -11.04 -19.09
CA MET A 1 -35.30 -9.57 -19.34
C MET A 1 -36.71 -9.28 -19.83
N ASN A 2 -37.50 -8.53 -19.06
CA ASN A 2 -38.96 -8.43 -19.22
C ASN A 2 -39.33 -7.52 -20.42
N ARG A 3 -40.05 -8.04 -21.43
CA ARG A 3 -40.45 -7.31 -22.65
C ARG A 3 -41.28 -6.04 -22.35
N ALA A 4 -41.89 -5.98 -21.17
CA ALA A 4 -42.58 -4.78 -20.67
C ALA A 4 -41.61 -3.62 -20.40
N LEU A 5 -40.45 -3.87 -19.77
CA LEU A 5 -39.44 -2.84 -19.47
C LEU A 5 -38.81 -2.25 -20.75
N LEU A 6 -38.61 -3.09 -21.77
CA LEU A 6 -38.06 -2.64 -23.06
C LEU A 6 -39.04 -1.71 -23.81
N LYS A 7 -40.35 -1.99 -23.75
CA LYS A 7 -41.39 -1.15 -24.38
C LYS A 7 -41.57 0.19 -23.67
N THR A 8 -41.41 0.23 -22.34
CA THR A 8 -41.45 1.49 -21.57
C THR A 8 -40.21 2.34 -21.83
N LEU A 9 -39.03 1.73 -21.98
CA LEU A 9 -37.79 2.42 -22.35
C LEU A 9 -37.86 3.08 -23.74
N VAL A 10 -38.44 2.39 -24.73
CA VAL A 10 -38.61 2.95 -26.09
C VAL A 10 -39.61 4.12 -26.11
N ARG A 11 -40.70 4.05 -25.33
CA ARG A 11 -41.71 5.12 -25.28
C ARG A 11 -41.23 6.38 -24.55
N ILE A 12 -40.38 6.24 -23.54
CA ILE A 12 -39.83 7.39 -22.80
C ILE A 12 -38.72 8.10 -23.60
N SER A 13 -37.96 7.37 -24.43
CA SER A 13 -36.99 7.98 -25.37
C SER A 13 -37.64 8.86 -26.45
N VAL A 14 -38.92 8.63 -26.79
CA VAL A 14 -39.65 9.46 -27.77
C VAL A 14 -40.23 10.72 -27.11
N MET A 15 -40.51 10.69 -25.81
CA MET A 15 -41.19 11.79 -25.13
C MET A 15 -40.25 12.94 -24.69
N VAL A 16 -38.95 12.69 -24.60
CA VAL A 16 -37.90 13.73 -24.49
C VAL A 16 -37.70 14.47 -25.82
N CYS A 17 -38.19 13.93 -26.93
CA CYS A 17 -37.95 14.50 -28.27
C CYS A 17 -39.01 15.49 -28.78
N ALA A 18 -40.09 15.78 -28.05
CA ALA A 18 -41.24 16.49 -28.62
C ALA A 18 -41.47 17.93 -28.15
N ILE A 19 -40.76 18.46 -27.15
CA ILE A 19 -41.10 19.79 -26.60
C ILE A 19 -39.85 20.59 -26.19
N ILE A 20 -39.00 20.94 -27.15
CA ILE A 20 -38.04 22.05 -27.01
C ILE A 20 -38.18 22.94 -28.24
N ILE A 21 -39.26 23.72 -28.29
CA ILE A 21 -39.38 24.89 -29.13
C ILE A 21 -39.93 26.01 -28.23
N CYS A 22 -39.29 27.18 -28.34
CA CYS A 22 -39.59 28.47 -27.70
C CYS A 22 -39.06 28.69 -26.27
N SER A 23 -37.87 29.31 -26.19
CA SER A 23 -37.73 30.55 -25.43
C SER A 23 -36.43 31.30 -25.79
N GLY A 24 -36.60 32.52 -26.32
CA GLY A 24 -35.62 33.61 -26.32
C GLY A 24 -34.57 33.60 -27.43
N ALA A 25 -34.88 34.17 -28.60
CA ALA A 25 -33.88 34.46 -29.64
C ALA A 25 -33.82 35.97 -29.88
N GLU A 26 -32.69 36.59 -29.51
CA GLU A 26 -32.16 37.71 -30.29
C GLU A 26 -31.93 37.18 -31.71
N ALA A 27 -32.41 37.93 -32.71
CA ALA A 27 -32.43 37.52 -34.11
C ALA A 27 -31.00 37.37 -34.67
N ARG A 28 -30.43 36.18 -34.55
CA ARG A 28 -29.36 35.68 -35.42
C ARG A 28 -29.96 35.29 -36.77
N PRO A 29 -29.22 35.41 -37.89
CA PRO A 29 -29.74 35.09 -39.21
C PRO A 29 -30.20 33.63 -39.24
N GLY A 30 -31.43 33.38 -39.70
CA GLY A 30 -32.08 32.06 -39.64
C GLY A 30 -31.32 30.91 -40.31
N SER A 31 -30.31 31.22 -41.15
CA SER A 31 -29.45 30.22 -41.80
C SER A 31 -28.69 29.34 -40.80
N ASP A 32 -28.18 29.93 -39.72
CA ASP A 32 -27.27 29.22 -38.82
C ASP A 32 -28.05 28.34 -37.85
N THR A 33 -29.25 28.78 -37.47
CA THR A 33 -30.19 27.99 -36.67
C THR A 33 -30.72 26.79 -37.44
N ASP A 34 -31.07 26.98 -38.72
CA ASP A 34 -31.56 25.89 -39.57
C ASP A 34 -30.43 24.89 -39.87
N ALA A 35 -29.21 25.37 -40.11
CA ALA A 35 -28.03 24.54 -40.28
C ALA A 35 -27.69 23.74 -39.00
N ALA A 36 -27.72 24.38 -37.83
CA ALA A 36 -27.50 23.69 -36.56
C ALA A 36 -28.54 22.58 -36.32
N PHE A 37 -29.81 22.85 -36.63
CA PHE A 37 -30.87 21.85 -36.52
C PHE A 37 -30.68 20.68 -37.49
N SER A 38 -30.22 20.95 -38.72
CA SER A 38 -29.89 19.90 -39.70
C SER A 38 -28.78 18.96 -39.18
N TYR A 39 -27.69 19.53 -38.64
CA TYR A 39 -26.62 18.74 -38.02
C TYR A 39 -27.10 17.95 -36.80
N TYR A 40 -27.98 18.54 -35.98
CA TYR A 40 -28.61 17.84 -34.86
C TYR A 40 -29.43 16.61 -35.31
N GLU A 41 -30.26 16.74 -36.34
CA GLU A 41 -31.04 15.62 -36.89
C GLU A 41 -30.14 14.54 -37.53
N SER A 42 -29.05 14.96 -38.19
CA SER A 42 -28.00 14.06 -38.68
C SER A 42 -27.38 13.25 -37.54
N ALA A 43 -26.93 13.93 -36.47
CA ALA A 43 -26.39 13.29 -35.28
C ALA A 43 -27.37 12.30 -34.63
N ARG A 44 -28.67 12.63 -34.58
CA ARG A 44 -29.73 11.72 -34.08
C ARG A 44 -29.87 10.47 -34.92
N LYS A 45 -29.79 10.57 -36.25
CA LYS A 45 -29.82 9.41 -37.14
C LYS A 45 -28.63 8.49 -36.89
N LEU A 46 -27.43 9.07 -36.77
CA LEU A 46 -26.21 8.32 -36.46
C LEU A 46 -26.27 7.64 -35.09
N TYR A 47 -26.76 8.36 -34.06
CA TYR A 47 -26.98 7.80 -32.73
C TYR A 47 -27.94 6.60 -32.76
N ARG A 48 -29.05 6.69 -33.50
CA ARG A 48 -30.01 5.58 -33.65
C ARG A 48 -29.43 4.39 -34.40
N ALA A 49 -28.50 4.64 -35.32
CA ALA A 49 -27.74 3.61 -36.01
C ALA A 49 -26.63 2.99 -35.13
N GLY A 50 -26.42 3.50 -33.91
CA GLY A 50 -25.37 3.04 -33.00
C GLY A 50 -23.98 3.61 -33.30
N ASN A 51 -23.86 4.52 -34.28
CA ASN A 51 -22.60 5.18 -34.61
C ASN A 51 -22.43 6.44 -33.74
N TYR A 52 -22.04 6.21 -32.47
CA TYR A 52 -21.96 7.27 -31.47
C TYR A 52 -20.81 8.25 -31.72
N GLU A 53 -19.67 7.78 -32.26
CA GLU A 53 -18.52 8.64 -32.57
C GLU A 53 -18.87 9.65 -33.66
N ALA A 54 -19.42 9.20 -34.79
CA ALA A 54 -19.87 10.11 -35.84
C ALA A 54 -21.01 11.03 -35.36
N ALA A 55 -21.87 10.55 -34.46
CA ALA A 55 -22.89 11.40 -33.84
C ALA A 55 -22.27 12.52 -32.99
N VAL A 56 -21.14 12.27 -32.29
CA VAL A 56 -20.40 13.31 -31.55
C VAL A 56 -19.80 14.35 -32.49
N GLU A 57 -19.26 13.95 -33.64
CA GLU A 57 -18.73 14.88 -34.64
C GLU A 57 -19.83 15.78 -35.20
N GLU A 58 -20.97 15.18 -35.60
CA GLU A 58 -22.10 15.92 -36.16
C GLU A 58 -22.75 16.87 -35.15
N ILE A 59 -22.96 16.44 -33.90
CA ILE A 59 -23.52 17.34 -32.88
C ILE A 59 -22.58 18.49 -32.55
N SER A 60 -21.27 18.28 -32.61
CA SER A 60 -20.28 19.35 -32.39
C SER A 60 -20.38 20.44 -33.45
N LYS A 61 -20.72 20.08 -34.71
CA LYS A 61 -21.02 21.07 -35.76
C LYS A 61 -22.24 21.91 -35.41
N ALA A 62 -23.29 21.29 -34.86
CA ALA A 62 -24.49 22.00 -34.40
C ALA A 62 -24.18 22.97 -33.24
N GLU A 63 -23.40 22.53 -32.26
CA GLU A 63 -22.98 23.36 -31.11
C GLU A 63 -22.15 24.58 -31.54
N ASN A 64 -21.25 24.41 -32.51
CA ASN A 64 -20.42 25.50 -33.02
C ASN A 64 -21.23 26.59 -33.72
N LEU A 65 -22.36 26.23 -34.35
CA LEU A 65 -23.28 27.19 -34.96
C LEU A 65 -24.23 27.81 -33.93
N ASN A 66 -24.70 27.01 -32.98
CA ASN A 66 -25.62 27.45 -31.94
C ASN A 66 -25.42 26.66 -30.64
N ALA A 67 -24.86 27.32 -29.62
CA ALA A 67 -24.52 26.71 -28.34
C ALA A 67 -25.75 26.51 -27.44
N LEU A 68 -26.69 25.64 -27.87
CA LEU A 68 -27.85 25.27 -27.06
C LEU A 68 -27.46 24.20 -26.02
N PRO A 69 -27.90 24.34 -24.74
CA PRO A 69 -27.66 23.35 -23.70
C PRO A 69 -28.11 21.93 -24.07
N ALA A 70 -29.20 21.81 -24.85
CA ALA A 70 -29.72 20.54 -25.32
C ALA A 70 -28.71 19.77 -26.22
N TYR A 71 -27.91 20.49 -27.02
CA TYR A 71 -26.89 19.86 -27.86
C TYR A 71 -25.74 19.31 -27.02
N THR A 72 -25.29 20.08 -26.02
CA THR A 72 -24.30 19.64 -25.04
C THR A 72 -24.74 18.37 -24.30
N VAL A 73 -26.00 18.31 -23.88
CA VAL A 73 -26.57 17.10 -23.24
C VAL A 73 -26.61 15.92 -24.20
N PHE A 74 -26.99 16.12 -25.45
CA PHE A 74 -27.01 15.06 -26.45
C PHE A 74 -25.61 14.52 -26.73
N ARG A 75 -24.61 15.41 -26.87
CA ARG A 75 -23.20 15.03 -27.01
C ARG A 75 -22.71 14.27 -25.79
N ALA A 76 -23.00 14.74 -24.59
CA ALA A 76 -22.64 14.06 -23.35
C ALA A 76 -23.19 12.64 -23.29
N TRP A 77 -24.42 12.44 -23.78
CA TRP A 77 -25.04 11.11 -23.87
C TRP A 77 -24.34 10.22 -24.92
N CYS A 78 -23.93 10.77 -26.05
CA CYS A 78 -23.15 10.04 -27.06
C CYS A 78 -21.80 9.60 -26.51
N VAL A 79 -21.05 10.51 -25.86
CA VAL A 79 -19.77 10.22 -25.18
C VAL A 79 -19.93 9.11 -24.14
N TYR A 80 -20.99 9.16 -23.36
CA TYR A 80 -21.34 8.11 -22.40
C TYR A 80 -21.57 6.74 -23.07
N LYS A 81 -22.17 6.72 -24.27
CA LYS A 81 -22.43 5.49 -25.03
C LYS A 81 -21.19 4.93 -25.72
N ILE A 82 -20.21 5.77 -26.06
CA ILE A 82 -18.90 5.34 -26.57
C ILE A 82 -18.11 4.56 -25.49
N GLY A 83 -18.36 4.85 -24.22
CA GLY A 83 -17.73 4.16 -23.08
C GLY A 83 -17.09 5.12 -22.08
N ASP A 84 -16.98 6.41 -22.42
CA ASP A 84 -16.51 7.44 -21.50
C ASP A 84 -17.65 7.96 -20.61
N GLN A 85 -18.15 7.08 -19.74
CA GLN A 85 -19.31 7.35 -18.90
C GLN A 85 -19.04 8.46 -17.88
N ALA A 86 -17.82 8.50 -17.32
CA ALA A 86 -17.36 9.53 -16.43
C ALA A 86 -17.42 10.92 -17.07
N LYS A 87 -16.86 11.09 -18.29
CA LYS A 87 -16.90 12.38 -19.00
C LYS A 87 -18.31 12.80 -19.39
N GLY A 88 -19.15 11.87 -19.83
CA GLY A 88 -20.55 12.15 -20.11
C GLY A 88 -21.30 12.69 -18.88
N ILE A 89 -21.10 12.06 -17.72
CA ILE A 89 -21.70 12.50 -16.45
C ILE A 89 -21.15 13.86 -16.01
N ALA A 90 -19.83 14.04 -16.07
CA ALA A 90 -19.17 15.29 -15.70
C ALA A 90 -19.68 16.47 -16.55
N THR A 91 -19.87 16.26 -17.85
CA THR A 91 -20.38 17.30 -18.76
C THR A 91 -21.77 17.79 -18.33
N ILE A 92 -22.67 16.89 -17.90
CA ILE A 92 -24.00 17.31 -17.41
C ILE A 92 -23.90 18.00 -16.05
N LEU A 93 -22.99 17.57 -15.17
CA LEU A 93 -22.78 18.24 -13.88
C LEU A 93 -22.34 19.69 -14.08
N THR A 94 -21.36 19.93 -14.94
CA THR A 94 -20.91 21.30 -15.27
C THR A 94 -22.05 22.13 -15.88
N LEU A 95 -22.88 21.54 -16.74
CA LEU A 95 -24.03 22.25 -17.30
C LEU A 95 -25.09 22.61 -16.24
N LEU A 96 -25.22 21.80 -15.18
CA LEU A 96 -26.14 22.07 -14.07
C LEU A 96 -25.60 23.14 -13.10
N GLU A 97 -24.30 23.44 -13.14
CA GLU A 97 -23.70 24.54 -12.37
C GLU A 97 -24.03 25.91 -12.99
N ASP A 98 -24.41 25.96 -14.27
CA ASP A 98 -24.85 27.19 -14.92
C ASP A 98 -26.13 27.75 -14.27
N GLU A 99 -26.02 28.94 -13.67
CA GLU A 99 -27.12 29.63 -13.00
C GLU A 99 -28.16 30.18 -13.99
N THR A 100 -27.78 30.41 -15.25
CA THR A 100 -28.67 30.93 -16.30
C THR A 100 -29.65 29.86 -16.83
N LEU A 101 -29.41 28.59 -16.49
CA LEU A 101 -30.21 27.47 -16.95
C LEU A 101 -31.65 27.55 -16.42
N SER A 102 -32.63 27.43 -17.33
CA SER A 102 -34.04 27.50 -16.97
C SER A 102 -34.42 26.41 -15.94
N ARG A 103 -35.42 26.68 -15.09
CA ARG A 103 -35.93 25.68 -14.13
C ARG A 103 -36.40 24.40 -14.80
N ARG A 104 -36.94 24.52 -16.03
CA ARG A 104 -37.40 23.39 -16.83
C ARG A 104 -36.24 22.53 -17.27
N ASP A 105 -35.24 23.13 -17.91
CA ASP A 105 -34.06 22.42 -18.42
C ASP A 105 -33.26 21.79 -17.28
N ARG A 106 -33.12 22.49 -16.15
CA ARG A 106 -32.48 21.95 -14.96
C ARG A 106 -33.12 20.65 -14.48
N ARG A 107 -34.45 20.58 -14.41
CA ARG A 107 -35.18 19.34 -14.04
C ARG A 107 -34.96 18.23 -15.06
N GLU A 108 -34.98 18.58 -16.34
CA GLU A 108 -34.78 17.62 -17.42
C GLU A 108 -33.36 17.04 -17.38
N PHE A 109 -32.34 17.88 -17.23
CA PHE A 109 -30.94 17.48 -17.18
C PHE A 109 -30.62 16.70 -15.90
N GLN A 110 -31.26 17.02 -14.77
CA GLN A 110 -31.20 16.19 -13.56
C GLN A 110 -31.77 14.79 -13.79
N SER A 111 -32.86 14.65 -14.55
CA SER A 111 -33.43 13.35 -14.94
C SER A 111 -32.49 12.58 -15.88
N VAL A 112 -31.84 13.26 -16.82
CA VAL A 112 -30.79 12.67 -17.67
C VAL A 112 -29.63 12.17 -16.79
N LEU A 113 -29.07 13.02 -15.94
CA LEU A 113 -27.97 12.69 -15.03
C LEU A 113 -28.31 11.47 -14.14
N THR A 114 -29.52 11.44 -13.58
CA THR A 114 -29.99 10.32 -12.75
C THR A 114 -29.98 9.01 -13.53
N ARG A 115 -30.41 9.03 -14.81
CA ARG A 115 -30.37 7.85 -15.68
C ARG A 115 -28.94 7.44 -16.04
N MET A 116 -28.03 8.39 -16.31
CA MET A 116 -26.62 8.07 -16.57
C MET A 116 -25.99 7.38 -15.37
N ARG A 117 -26.20 7.94 -14.17
CA ARG A 117 -25.68 7.36 -12.92
C ARG A 117 -26.26 5.98 -12.64
N ALA A 118 -27.57 5.79 -12.85
CA ALA A 118 -28.23 4.51 -12.63
C ALA A 118 -27.76 3.39 -13.57
N THR A 119 -27.20 3.75 -14.73
CA THR A 119 -26.71 2.79 -15.73
C THR A 119 -25.19 2.79 -15.89
N ALA A 120 -24.50 3.63 -15.10
CA ALA A 120 -23.05 3.75 -15.12
C ALA A 120 -22.44 2.46 -14.58
N GLN A 121 -21.43 1.98 -15.28
CA GLN A 121 -20.70 0.78 -14.90
C GLN A 121 -19.60 1.17 -13.93
N THR A 122 -19.49 0.41 -12.85
CA THR A 122 -18.45 0.59 -11.86
C THR A 122 -17.22 -0.23 -12.25
N VAL A 123 -16.05 0.35 -12.06
CA VAL A 123 -14.74 -0.26 -12.34
C VAL A 123 -13.86 -0.10 -11.10
N ASN A 124 -12.88 -0.98 -10.93
CA ASN A 124 -11.89 -0.84 -9.88
C ASN A 124 -10.58 -0.32 -10.48
N VAL A 125 -10.17 0.88 -10.06
CA VAL A 125 -8.95 1.54 -10.55
C VAL A 125 -7.86 1.42 -9.49
N ARG A 126 -6.75 0.77 -9.84
CA ARG A 126 -5.54 0.71 -9.02
C ARG A 126 -4.52 1.68 -9.57
N VAL A 127 -3.87 2.42 -8.70
CA VAL A 127 -2.78 3.32 -9.08
C VAL A 127 -1.50 2.80 -8.45
N TYR A 128 -0.52 2.54 -9.30
CA TYR A 128 0.83 2.17 -8.93
C TYR A 128 1.77 3.33 -9.21
N THR A 129 2.66 3.60 -8.25
CA THR A 129 3.72 4.60 -8.40
C THR A 129 4.96 4.12 -7.66
N ARG A 130 6.11 4.37 -8.26
CA ARG A 130 7.44 4.22 -7.68
C ARG A 130 7.91 5.52 -7.01
N THR A 131 7.06 6.55 -6.95
CA THR A 131 7.37 7.84 -6.33
C THR A 131 6.84 7.86 -4.89
N PRO A 132 7.60 7.35 -3.90
CA PRO A 132 7.03 7.01 -2.60
C PRO A 132 6.60 8.22 -1.78
N LEU A 133 7.12 9.41 -2.03
CA LEU A 133 6.74 10.62 -1.29
C LEU A 133 5.54 11.35 -1.92
N ALA A 134 5.15 10.98 -3.14
CA ALA A 134 4.05 11.61 -3.83
C ALA A 134 2.71 11.31 -3.18
N LYS A 135 1.86 12.34 -3.15
CA LYS A 135 0.43 12.22 -2.90
C LYS A 135 -0.27 11.89 -4.23
N ILE A 136 -1.32 11.09 -4.16
CA ILE A 136 -2.04 10.56 -5.33
C ILE A 136 -3.45 11.12 -5.31
N TRP A 137 -3.91 11.71 -6.40
CA TRP A 137 -5.30 12.11 -6.59
C TRP A 137 -5.91 11.32 -7.74
N LEU A 138 -7.17 10.90 -7.57
CA LEU A 138 -7.99 10.30 -8.61
C LEU A 138 -9.24 11.15 -8.78
N ASN A 139 -9.44 11.71 -9.97
CA ASN A 139 -10.54 12.63 -10.30
C ASN A 139 -10.65 13.79 -9.30
N GLY A 140 -9.49 14.33 -8.89
CA GLY A 140 -9.41 15.42 -7.91
C GLY A 140 -9.55 15.01 -6.43
N VAL A 141 -9.81 13.73 -6.14
CA VAL A 141 -9.94 13.21 -4.76
C VAL A 141 -8.59 12.66 -4.29
N LEU A 142 -8.08 13.16 -3.17
CA LEU A 142 -6.84 12.65 -2.55
C LEU A 142 -7.05 11.20 -2.07
N LEU A 143 -6.18 10.31 -2.51
CA LEU A 143 -6.15 8.91 -2.11
C LEU A 143 -5.06 8.66 -1.07
N GLU A 144 -5.39 7.83 -0.08
CA GLU A 144 -4.35 7.22 0.75
C GLU A 144 -3.61 6.14 -0.05
N LYS A 145 -2.30 6.00 0.18
CA LYS A 145 -1.44 5.05 -0.55
C LYS A 145 -1.97 3.60 -0.52
N GLN A 146 -2.56 3.19 0.60
CA GLN A 146 -3.16 1.86 0.73
C GLN A 146 -4.37 1.65 -0.17
N HIS A 147 -5.21 2.69 -0.32
CA HIS A 147 -6.40 2.65 -1.17
C HIS A 147 -6.03 2.64 -2.65
N ALA A 148 -5.03 3.42 -3.05
CA ALA A 148 -4.49 3.40 -4.41
C ALA A 148 -4.04 2.00 -4.84
N ARG A 149 -3.40 1.23 -3.94
CA ARG A 149 -2.93 -0.14 -4.24
C ARG A 149 -4.04 -1.19 -4.25
N LYS A 150 -4.97 -1.14 -3.30
CA LYS A 150 -6.10 -2.11 -3.22
C LYS A 150 -7.08 -1.92 -4.38
N GLY A 151 -7.22 -0.68 -4.82
CA GLY A 151 -8.12 -0.26 -5.88
C GLY A 151 -9.27 0.56 -5.33
N VAL A 152 -9.66 1.56 -6.10
CA VAL A 152 -10.74 2.50 -5.79
C VAL A 152 -11.89 2.26 -6.78
N PRO A 153 -13.11 1.96 -6.30
CA PRO A 153 -14.30 1.93 -7.14
C PRO A 153 -14.52 3.29 -7.80
N SER A 154 -14.65 3.30 -9.12
CA SER A 154 -14.93 4.50 -9.93
C SER A 154 -15.94 4.18 -11.04
N ILE A 155 -16.42 5.20 -11.74
CA ILE A 155 -17.27 5.06 -12.93
C ILE A 155 -16.36 4.85 -14.14
N ALA A 156 -16.73 3.94 -15.05
CA ALA A 156 -16.00 3.70 -16.29
C ALA A 156 -15.85 4.98 -17.13
N GLY A 157 -14.78 5.07 -17.91
CA GLY A 157 -14.45 6.22 -18.74
C GLY A 157 -13.13 6.87 -18.34
N THR A 158 -12.89 8.07 -18.84
CA THR A 158 -11.65 8.80 -18.63
C THR A 158 -11.49 9.15 -17.15
N GLN A 159 -10.42 8.62 -16.55
CA GLN A 159 -10.00 8.91 -15.19
C GLN A 159 -8.79 9.84 -15.24
N THR A 160 -8.81 10.89 -14.44
CA THR A 160 -7.66 11.78 -14.27
C THR A 160 -6.91 11.36 -13.02
N ILE A 161 -5.66 10.92 -13.19
CA ILE A 161 -4.76 10.56 -12.11
C ILE A 161 -3.71 11.65 -12.00
N GLU A 162 -3.43 12.07 -10.78
CA GLU A 162 -2.47 13.11 -10.53
C GLU A 162 -1.55 12.74 -9.37
N LEU A 163 -0.24 12.91 -9.59
CA LEU A 163 0.77 12.88 -8.55
C LEU A 163 1.24 14.29 -8.23
N ARG A 164 1.38 14.60 -6.95
CA ARG A 164 2.04 15.83 -6.48
C ARG A 164 3.05 15.52 -5.39
N TYR A 165 4.22 16.13 -5.50
CA TYR A 165 5.20 16.20 -4.43
C TYR A 165 5.98 17.51 -4.55
N GLU A 166 6.04 18.29 -3.46
CA GLU A 166 6.62 19.64 -3.45
C GLU A 166 6.07 20.50 -4.61
N ASN A 167 6.94 21.02 -5.48
CA ASN A 167 6.59 21.86 -6.63
C ASN A 167 6.46 21.06 -7.94
N SER A 168 6.49 19.72 -7.87
CA SER A 168 6.39 18.84 -9.03
C SER A 168 5.03 18.16 -9.12
N ARG A 169 4.55 18.01 -10.35
CA ARG A 169 3.23 17.49 -10.69
C ARG A 169 3.30 16.67 -11.97
N THR A 170 2.62 15.52 -11.97
CA THR A 170 2.34 14.76 -13.19
C THR A 170 0.87 14.40 -13.21
N MET A 171 0.22 14.60 -14.35
CA MET A 171 -1.19 14.32 -14.55
C MET A 171 -1.34 13.42 -15.77
N GLN A 172 -2.18 12.41 -15.67
CA GLN A 172 -2.45 11.45 -16.73
C GLN A 172 -3.95 11.17 -16.81
N ASP A 173 -4.50 11.34 -18.00
CA ASP A 173 -5.87 10.91 -18.31
C ASP A 173 -5.83 9.53 -18.93
N VAL A 174 -6.59 8.60 -18.38
CA VAL A 174 -6.65 7.20 -18.83
C VAL A 174 -8.09 6.79 -19.05
N LEU A 175 -8.40 6.35 -20.27
CA LEU A 175 -9.70 5.78 -20.58
C LEU A 175 -9.81 4.37 -19.99
N VAL A 176 -10.64 4.22 -18.95
CA VAL A 176 -10.93 2.93 -18.32
C VAL A 176 -12.18 2.33 -18.91
N ALA A 177 -12.01 1.24 -19.67
CA ALA A 177 -13.11 0.56 -20.29
C ALA A 177 -14.05 -0.06 -19.25
N PRO A 178 -15.37 -0.14 -19.52
CA PRO A 178 -16.30 -0.76 -18.61
C PRO A 178 -16.00 -2.25 -18.34
N ASN A 179 -16.35 -2.74 -17.15
CA ASN A 179 -16.11 -4.12 -16.66
C ASN A 179 -14.64 -4.58 -16.65
N THR A 180 -13.69 -3.65 -16.74
CA THR A 180 -12.27 -3.96 -16.71
C THR A 180 -11.65 -3.34 -15.47
N ASN A 181 -10.98 -4.15 -14.65
CA ASN A 181 -10.12 -3.62 -13.59
C ASN A 181 -8.84 -3.14 -14.24
N GLN A 182 -8.43 -1.91 -13.93
CA GLN A 182 -7.24 -1.32 -14.55
C GLN A 182 -6.23 -0.91 -13.50
N THR A 183 -4.98 -1.32 -13.72
CA THR A 183 -3.83 -0.82 -12.97
C THR A 183 -3.15 0.24 -13.82
N ILE A 184 -2.97 1.42 -13.25
CA ILE A 184 -2.37 2.58 -13.92
C ILE A 184 -1.05 2.87 -13.23
N ALA A 185 0.04 2.84 -13.99
CA ALA A 185 1.37 3.21 -13.50
C ALA A 185 1.66 4.67 -13.86
N ILE A 186 2.00 5.48 -12.86
CA ILE A 186 2.34 6.89 -13.02
C ILE A 186 3.45 7.24 -12.04
N ASP A 187 4.40 8.07 -12.47
CA ASP A 187 5.55 8.52 -11.68
C ASP A 187 5.83 10.00 -11.93
N LEU A 188 6.47 10.67 -10.97
CA LEU A 188 7.00 12.02 -11.19
C LEU A 188 8.29 11.98 -12.03
N PRO A 189 8.60 13.03 -12.81
CA PRO A 189 9.89 13.11 -13.48
C PRO A 189 11.02 13.18 -12.44
N GLY A 190 12.12 12.47 -12.69
CA GLY A 190 13.20 12.36 -11.71
C GLY A 190 14.23 11.29 -12.04
N GLY A 191 15.11 11.02 -11.08
CA GLY A 191 16.06 9.92 -11.12
C GLY A 191 15.54 8.70 -10.37
N ASP A 192 16.22 7.58 -10.54
CA ASP A 192 15.89 6.32 -9.89
C ASP A 192 16.86 6.04 -8.73
N LEU A 193 16.33 5.68 -7.56
CA LEU A 193 17.09 5.24 -6.39
C LEU A 193 16.86 3.74 -6.19
N VAL A 194 17.89 2.95 -6.46
CA VAL A 194 17.86 1.49 -6.32
C VAL A 194 18.60 1.09 -5.05
N VAL A 195 17.90 0.49 -4.11
CA VAL A 195 18.50 0.01 -2.85
C VAL A 195 18.50 -1.51 -2.83
N ARG A 196 19.68 -2.13 -2.73
CA ARG A 196 19.90 -3.58 -2.81
C ARG A 196 20.37 -4.15 -1.46
N ASN A 197 20.20 -5.47 -1.30
CA ASN A 197 20.60 -6.23 -0.11
C ASN A 197 19.99 -5.74 1.20
N ILE A 198 18.76 -5.24 1.15
CA ILE A 198 18.01 -4.87 2.35
C ILE A 198 17.62 -6.15 3.10
N PRO A 199 18.00 -6.32 4.37
CA PRO A 199 17.56 -7.46 5.16
C PRO A 199 16.04 -7.50 5.29
N GLU A 200 15.49 -8.71 5.35
CA GLU A 200 14.07 -8.91 5.65
C GLU A 200 13.69 -8.20 6.97
N GLU A 201 12.46 -7.70 7.06
CA GLU A 201 11.95 -6.89 8.20
C GLU A 201 12.57 -5.49 8.38
N SER A 202 13.47 -5.05 7.50
CA SER A 202 14.01 -3.68 7.58
C SER A 202 12.96 -2.63 7.23
N LYS A 203 12.95 -1.54 7.99
CA LYS A 203 12.19 -0.33 7.70
C LYS A 203 13.07 0.62 6.88
N VAL A 204 12.54 1.12 5.77
CA VAL A 204 13.23 2.12 4.95
C VAL A 204 12.50 3.45 4.99
N GLN A 205 13.27 4.51 5.24
CA GLN A 205 12.76 5.86 5.35
C GLN A 205 13.51 6.80 4.41
N LEU A 206 12.78 7.70 3.77
CA LEU A 206 13.31 8.85 3.04
C LEU A 206 12.85 10.12 3.76
N ASN A 207 13.80 10.97 4.15
CA ASN A 207 13.53 12.21 4.90
C ASN A 207 12.70 11.96 6.17
N GLY A 208 12.97 10.83 6.85
CA GLY A 208 12.23 10.39 8.04
C GLY A 208 10.83 9.79 7.75
N THR A 209 10.36 9.81 6.50
CA THR A 209 9.08 9.21 6.10
C THR A 209 9.27 7.75 5.73
N ASP A 210 8.48 6.85 6.31
CA ASP A 210 8.45 5.44 5.90
C ASP A 210 7.88 5.30 4.48
N VAL A 211 8.69 4.69 3.61
CA VAL A 211 8.36 4.50 2.19
C VAL A 211 8.09 3.05 1.83
N GLY A 212 8.17 2.15 2.82
CA GLY A 212 8.06 0.71 2.63
C GLY A 212 9.26 0.10 1.88
N PRO A 213 9.13 -1.14 1.39
CA PRO A 213 10.20 -1.78 0.63
C PRO A 213 10.38 -1.12 -0.75
N PRO A 214 11.61 -1.05 -1.28
CA PRO A 214 11.84 -0.56 -2.63
C PRO A 214 11.25 -1.52 -3.67
N PRO A 215 10.66 -1.00 -4.76
CA PRO A 215 10.29 -1.83 -5.89
C PRO A 215 11.56 -2.34 -6.60
N GLU A 216 11.43 -3.40 -7.41
CA GLU A 216 12.56 -4.01 -8.12
C GLU A 216 13.33 -3.01 -9.00
N GLN A 217 12.60 -2.08 -9.63
CA GLN A 217 13.16 -1.04 -10.49
C GLN A 217 13.66 0.20 -9.71
N GLY A 218 13.59 0.21 -8.38
CA GLY A 218 13.94 1.36 -7.55
C GLY A 218 12.85 2.44 -7.48
N TRP A 219 13.00 3.34 -6.50
CA TRP A 219 12.10 4.49 -6.33
C TRP A 219 12.43 5.58 -7.33
N ARG A 220 11.39 6.15 -7.96
CA ARG A 220 11.51 7.34 -8.76
C ARG A 220 11.44 8.57 -7.85
N LEU A 221 12.49 9.38 -7.80
CA LEU A 221 12.58 10.55 -6.93
C LEU A 221 12.89 11.80 -7.73
N ILE A 222 12.25 12.91 -7.37
CA ILE A 222 12.56 14.22 -7.94
C ILE A 222 14.01 14.58 -7.61
N PRO A 223 14.75 15.27 -8.50
CA PRO A 223 16.13 15.63 -8.23
C PRO A 223 16.27 16.44 -6.95
N GLY A 224 17.24 16.08 -6.12
CA GLY A 224 17.40 16.67 -4.79
C GLY A 224 18.19 15.77 -3.83
N SER A 225 18.37 16.24 -2.61
CA SER A 225 19.06 15.49 -1.55
C SER A 225 18.07 14.86 -0.60
N TYR A 226 18.23 13.56 -0.34
CA TYR A 226 17.36 12.76 0.51
C TYR A 226 18.17 12.12 1.63
N GLN A 227 17.66 12.18 2.85
CA GLN A 227 18.18 11.37 3.95
C GLN A 227 17.59 9.97 3.86
N LEU A 228 18.39 9.00 3.44
CA LEU A 228 18.04 7.58 3.42
C LEU A 228 18.44 6.95 4.75
N THR A 229 17.45 6.41 5.46
CA THR A 229 17.65 5.66 6.70
C THR A 229 17.06 4.27 6.55
N ILE A 230 17.86 3.25 6.86
CA ILE A 230 17.44 1.84 6.85
C ILE A 230 17.72 1.28 8.23
N THR A 231 16.69 0.76 8.87
CA THR A 231 16.77 0.23 10.23
C THR A 231 16.19 -1.17 10.31
N MET A 232 16.80 -2.03 11.11
CA MET A 232 16.28 -3.35 11.46
C MET A 232 16.04 -3.38 12.97
N GLY A 233 14.78 -3.42 13.40
CA GLY A 233 14.39 -3.20 14.80
C GLY A 233 14.85 -1.82 15.30
N HIS A 234 15.72 -1.79 16.31
CA HIS A 234 16.29 -0.56 16.88
C HIS A 234 17.70 -0.22 16.35
N VAL A 235 18.23 -1.00 15.40
CA VAL A 235 19.59 -0.83 14.87
C VAL A 235 19.53 -0.14 13.51
N ALA A 236 20.24 0.97 13.36
CA ALA A 236 20.45 1.61 12.05
C ALA A 236 21.49 0.82 11.25
N LEU A 237 21.06 0.26 10.11
CA LEU A 237 21.91 -0.42 9.15
C LEU A 237 22.59 0.58 8.21
N LEU A 238 21.87 1.63 7.85
CA LEU A 238 22.34 2.70 6.98
C LEU A 238 21.69 4.02 7.38
N SER A 239 22.47 5.11 7.38
CA SER A 239 21.95 6.47 7.46
C SER A 239 22.88 7.37 6.66
N GLN A 240 22.45 7.79 5.47
CA GLN A 240 23.26 8.64 4.60
C GLN A 240 22.40 9.59 3.78
N THR A 241 23.00 10.72 3.41
CA THR A 241 22.39 11.64 2.44
C THR A 241 22.73 11.17 1.03
N VAL A 242 21.72 11.07 0.18
CA VAL A 242 21.82 10.64 -1.21
C VAL A 242 21.34 11.78 -2.10
N THR A 243 22.12 12.15 -3.10
CA THR A 243 21.73 13.17 -4.07
C THR A 243 21.27 12.51 -5.35
N ILE A 244 20.02 12.77 -5.73
CA ILE A 244 19.41 12.26 -6.95
C ILE A 244 19.49 13.35 -8.03
N THR A 245 19.97 12.97 -9.21
CA THR A 245 19.93 13.79 -10.43
C THR A 245 18.83 13.30 -11.37
N ALA A 246 18.38 14.16 -12.28
CA ALA A 246 17.33 13.80 -13.23
C ALA A 246 17.81 12.71 -14.20
N ASP A 247 16.95 11.72 -14.48
CA ASP A 247 17.17 10.65 -15.46
C ASP A 247 18.45 9.82 -15.25
N THR A 248 18.98 9.83 -14.02
CA THR A 248 20.09 8.98 -13.59
C THR A 248 19.62 7.94 -12.59
N GLU A 249 20.25 6.78 -12.60
CA GLU A 249 20.11 5.77 -11.56
C GLU A 249 21.21 5.93 -10.51
N GLU A 250 20.83 6.01 -9.24
CA GLU A 250 21.73 5.94 -8.09
C GLU A 250 21.48 4.61 -7.35
N ALA A 251 22.52 3.80 -7.20
CA ALA A 251 22.42 2.46 -6.61
C ALA A 251 23.15 2.38 -5.27
N ILE A 252 22.45 1.93 -4.23
CA ILE A 252 22.98 1.78 -2.87
C ILE A 252 22.89 0.33 -2.47
N ILE A 253 24.00 -0.22 -2.00
CA ILE A 253 24.07 -1.57 -1.45
C ILE A 253 24.10 -1.46 0.07
N VAL A 254 23.10 -2.03 0.74
CA VAL A 254 23.10 -2.11 2.20
C VAL A 254 24.09 -3.19 2.63
N GLY A 255 25.12 -2.78 3.36
CA GLY A 255 26.00 -3.74 4.03
C GLY A 255 25.24 -4.41 5.16
N VAL A 256 25.07 -5.72 5.10
CA VAL A 256 24.66 -6.48 6.29
C VAL A 256 25.78 -6.31 7.32
N PRO A 257 25.49 -5.85 8.56
CA PRO A 257 26.51 -5.82 9.59
C PRO A 257 27.03 -7.24 9.75
N LYS A 258 28.28 -7.44 9.33
CA LYS A 258 29.05 -8.65 9.56
C LYS A 258 28.85 -8.98 11.02
N GLU A 259 28.25 -10.13 11.31
CA GLU A 259 27.87 -10.57 12.65
C GLU A 259 28.80 -9.94 13.68
N ALA A 260 28.24 -9.15 14.59
CA ALA A 260 28.92 -8.93 15.86
C ALA A 260 28.98 -10.32 16.49
N ARG A 261 29.97 -11.13 16.09
CA ARG A 261 30.45 -12.27 16.83
C ARG A 261 30.88 -11.66 18.14
N LEU A 262 29.95 -11.64 19.08
CA LEU A 262 30.26 -11.57 20.48
C LEU A 262 31.12 -12.80 20.73
N THR A 263 32.43 -12.68 20.49
CA THR A 263 33.38 -13.61 21.11
C THR A 263 33.12 -13.45 22.60
N PRO A 264 32.71 -14.50 23.32
CA PRO A 264 32.65 -14.42 24.76
C PRO A 264 34.07 -14.09 25.19
N ARG A 265 34.28 -12.87 25.72
CA ARG A 265 35.52 -12.52 26.39
C ARG A 265 35.53 -13.29 27.70
N SER A 266 35.82 -14.59 27.64
CA SER A 266 36.08 -15.39 28.82
C SER A 266 37.37 -14.86 29.43
N LYS A 267 37.23 -14.03 30.46
CA LYS A 267 38.31 -13.79 31.42
C LYS A 267 38.48 -15.05 32.27
N THR A 268 39.00 -16.13 31.68
CA THR A 268 39.58 -17.21 32.47
C THR A 268 41.01 -16.79 32.80
N ARG A 269 41.17 -16.17 33.98
CA ARG A 269 42.45 -16.09 34.67
C ARG A 269 42.98 -17.53 34.81
N LYS A 270 44.06 -17.85 34.11
CA LYS A 270 44.83 -19.07 34.35
C LYS A 270 45.52 -18.94 35.71
N TRP A 271 44.90 -19.50 36.74
CA TRP A 271 45.57 -19.90 37.99
C TRP A 271 45.30 -21.38 38.21
N ALA A 272 46.26 -22.20 37.77
CA ALA A 272 46.55 -23.57 38.19
C ALA A 272 47.76 -23.96 37.31
N VAL A 273 48.91 -24.39 37.81
CA VAL A 273 49.10 -25.57 38.64
C VAL A 273 50.45 -25.42 39.35
N LEU A 274 50.45 -25.46 40.68
CA LEU A 274 51.57 -25.94 41.48
C LEU A 274 51.04 -26.27 42.88
N GLY A 275 51.14 -27.54 43.27
CA GLY A 275 50.87 -27.97 44.64
C GLY A 275 49.91 -29.15 44.73
N GLY A 276 50.27 -30.30 44.16
CA GLY A 276 49.83 -31.57 44.71
C GLY A 276 50.77 -31.94 45.85
N SER A 277 50.30 -31.89 47.10
CA SER A 277 50.80 -32.68 48.23
C SER A 277 50.15 -32.23 49.55
N VAL A 278 49.45 -33.18 50.20
CA VAL A 278 49.33 -33.39 51.66
C VAL A 278 48.71 -32.21 52.46
N GLY A 279 47.69 -32.33 53.29
CA GLY A 279 47.03 -33.44 53.96
C GLY A 279 46.42 -32.89 55.26
N ILE A 280 45.23 -33.38 55.62
CA ILE A 280 44.70 -33.53 56.99
C ILE A 280 44.38 -32.24 57.80
N LEU A 281 43.22 -32.30 58.48
CA LEU A 281 42.78 -31.61 59.71
C LEU A 281 42.17 -30.21 59.61
N GLY A 282 40.95 -30.09 60.15
CA GLY A 282 40.54 -28.84 60.78
C GLY A 282 39.06 -28.48 60.67
N LEU A 283 38.20 -29.26 61.31
CA LEU A 283 36.80 -28.95 61.55
C LEU A 283 36.70 -27.84 62.60
N VAL A 284 36.62 -26.55 62.23
CA VAL A 284 36.21 -25.44 63.12
C VAL A 284 35.59 -24.31 62.29
N GLY A 285 34.40 -23.84 62.70
CA GLY A 285 34.03 -22.43 62.48
C GLY A 285 32.81 -22.13 61.62
N ALA A 286 31.70 -22.83 61.80
CA ALA A 286 30.40 -22.19 61.60
C ALA A 286 30.16 -21.25 62.79
N THR A 287 30.33 -19.93 62.62
CA THR A 287 29.50 -18.83 63.15
C THR A 287 30.21 -17.47 63.00
N LEU A 288 29.45 -16.47 62.53
CA LEU A 288 29.71 -15.01 62.55
C LEU A 288 30.81 -14.59 61.55
N VAL A 289 30.52 -13.86 60.47
CA VAL A 289 30.00 -12.48 60.47
C VAL A 289 29.13 -12.24 59.23
N HIS A 290 27.92 -11.77 59.50
CA HIS A 290 27.01 -11.09 58.59
C HIS A 290 27.62 -9.73 58.18
N ASN A 291 27.32 -9.25 56.97
CA ASN A 291 27.69 -7.95 56.38
C ASN A 291 29.09 -7.80 55.79
N SER A 292 29.20 -8.05 54.48
CA SER A 292 29.94 -7.18 53.54
C SER A 292 29.84 -7.76 52.13
N ALA A 293 28.65 -7.75 51.54
CA ALA A 293 28.48 -8.03 50.11
C ALA A 293 27.28 -7.24 49.59
N ASP A 294 27.34 -5.91 49.69
CA ASP A 294 26.42 -5.01 48.99
C ASP A 294 27.10 -3.74 48.45
N ASN A 295 28.43 -3.75 48.30
CA ASN A 295 29.17 -2.64 47.72
C ASN A 295 30.15 -3.14 46.65
N ASP A 296 29.63 -3.58 45.50
CA ASP A 296 30.42 -3.54 44.25
C ASP A 296 29.56 -3.54 42.96
N LEU A 297 28.29 -3.14 43.05
CA LEU A 297 27.43 -2.86 41.91
C LEU A 297 27.00 -1.38 41.85
N THR A 298 27.94 -0.45 42.05
CA THR A 298 27.74 0.98 41.75
C THR A 298 29.04 1.67 41.33
N LYS A 299 29.67 1.19 40.24
CA LYS A 299 30.61 2.03 39.48
C LYS A 299 30.47 1.82 37.98
N ALA A 300 29.43 2.43 37.40
CA ALA A 300 29.42 2.82 35.99
C ALA A 300 28.53 4.04 35.78
N GLY A 301 29.15 5.16 35.38
CA GLY A 301 28.53 6.18 34.52
C GLY A 301 27.71 7.29 35.19
N GLN A 302 28.37 8.27 35.82
CA GLN A 302 27.81 9.63 35.88
C GLN A 302 28.35 10.41 34.68
N ALA A 303 27.46 10.86 33.79
CA ALA A 303 27.79 11.84 32.75
C ALA A 303 27.51 13.24 33.30
N ILE A 304 28.49 14.14 33.14
CA ILE A 304 28.43 15.54 33.57
C ILE A 304 28.06 16.39 32.35
N ASP A 305 27.08 17.28 32.49
CA ASP A 305 26.77 18.29 31.47
C ASP A 305 27.95 19.31 31.39
N PRO A 306 28.64 19.42 30.23
CA PRO A 306 29.83 20.24 30.11
C PRO A 306 29.58 21.75 30.14
N LYS A 307 28.32 22.22 30.20
CA LYS A 307 28.01 23.67 30.30
C LYS A 307 27.57 24.15 31.69
N THR A 308 27.10 23.25 32.55
CA THR A 308 26.53 23.63 33.86
C THR A 308 27.15 22.91 35.05
N GLY A 309 27.88 21.81 34.83
CA GLY A 309 28.62 21.11 35.88
C GLY A 309 27.75 20.36 36.91
N GLN A 310 26.44 20.21 36.68
CA GLN A 310 25.55 19.44 37.55
C GLN A 310 25.28 18.03 37.01
N THR A 311 25.11 17.09 37.93
CA THR A 311 24.81 15.67 37.68
C THR A 311 23.29 15.47 37.60
N VAL A 312 22.78 14.92 36.50
CA VAL A 312 21.35 14.58 36.35
C VAL A 312 21.15 13.08 36.63
N GLN A 313 20.27 12.75 37.57
CA GLN A 313 19.96 11.38 37.98
C GLN A 313 18.72 10.87 37.22
N SER A 314 18.84 9.82 36.40
CA SER A 314 17.68 9.19 35.76
C SER A 314 17.08 8.10 36.66
N GLN A 315 15.81 8.22 37.02
CA GLN A 315 15.06 7.17 37.72
C GLN A 315 14.65 6.07 36.72
N PHE A 316 15.05 4.82 36.98
CA PHE A 316 14.40 3.65 36.41
C PHE A 316 13.48 3.04 37.48
N HIS A 317 12.19 2.90 37.18
CA HIS A 317 11.27 2.10 37.99
C HIS A 317 11.39 0.63 37.60
N ALA A 318 11.75 -0.22 38.57
CA ALA A 318 11.68 -1.66 38.44
C ALA A 318 10.27 -2.14 38.88
N PHE A 319 9.63 -2.97 38.06
CA PHE A 319 8.39 -3.66 38.41
C PHE A 319 8.71 -4.94 39.19
N GLU A 320 8.18 -5.10 40.40
CA GLU A 320 8.14 -6.37 41.13
C GLU A 320 6.93 -7.20 40.70
N LEU A 321 7.16 -8.43 40.23
CA LEU A 321 6.12 -9.45 40.07
C LEU A 321 6.09 -10.34 41.32
N HIS A 322 5.00 -10.24 42.08
CA HIS A 322 4.69 -11.13 43.19
C HIS A 322 4.06 -12.43 42.65
N ALA A 323 4.75 -13.56 42.78
CA ALA A 323 4.17 -14.89 42.56
C ALA A 323 3.80 -15.51 43.91
N ARG A 324 2.50 -15.76 44.11
CA ARG A 324 1.88 -16.37 45.28
C ARG A 324 1.56 -17.82 44.95
N GLY A 325 2.08 -18.79 45.71
CA GLY A 325 1.64 -20.20 45.64
C GLY A 325 2.77 -21.21 45.81
N GLU A 326 2.70 -21.96 46.90
CA GLU A 326 3.67 -22.95 47.36
C GLU A 326 3.75 -24.19 46.45
N GLN A 327 4.95 -24.51 45.97
CA GLN A 327 5.55 -25.85 46.06
C GLN A 327 7.08 -25.73 45.99
N LYS A 328 7.78 -26.20 47.02
CA LYS A 328 9.25 -26.25 47.07
C LYS A 328 9.74 -27.39 46.17
N MET A 329 10.13 -27.08 44.93
CA MET A 329 11.08 -27.91 44.18
C MET A 329 12.48 -27.31 44.32
N THR A 330 13.44 -28.13 44.76
CA THR A 330 14.85 -27.78 44.80
C THR A 330 15.41 -27.58 43.39
N THR A 331 16.25 -26.55 43.23
CA THR A 331 16.88 -26.11 41.98
C THR A 331 17.64 -27.22 41.22
N ALA A 332 17.99 -28.32 41.90
CA ALA A 332 18.65 -29.48 41.29
C ALA A 332 17.73 -30.34 40.39
N THR A 333 16.42 -30.37 40.63
CA THR A 333 15.47 -31.20 39.86
C THR A 333 15.09 -30.56 38.52
N ILE A 334 15.13 -29.22 38.43
CA ILE A 334 14.83 -28.48 37.19
C ILE A 334 15.99 -28.59 36.18
N LEU A 335 17.25 -28.66 36.64
CA LEU A 335 18.40 -28.78 35.74
C LEU A 335 18.57 -30.18 35.10
N TYR A 336 18.12 -31.25 35.75
CA TYR A 336 18.21 -32.60 35.17
C TYR A 336 17.13 -32.89 34.11
N GLY A 337 15.95 -32.26 34.21
CA GLY A 337 14.87 -32.40 33.22
C GLY A 337 15.11 -31.63 31.93
N ILE A 338 15.79 -30.49 31.98
CA ILE A 338 16.08 -29.67 30.78
C ILE A 338 17.26 -30.24 29.98
N SER A 339 18.22 -30.88 30.66
CA SER A 339 19.41 -31.48 30.01
C SER A 339 19.07 -32.71 29.17
N SER A 340 18.04 -33.48 29.55
CA SER A 340 17.64 -34.71 28.85
C SER A 340 16.72 -34.44 27.64
N ALA A 341 15.95 -33.35 27.65
CA ALA A 341 15.12 -32.93 26.51
C ALA A 341 15.93 -32.33 25.34
N VAL A 342 17.03 -31.64 25.64
CA VAL A 342 17.89 -31.01 24.60
C VAL A 342 18.75 -32.06 23.86
N ILE A 343 19.13 -33.15 24.53
CA ILE A 343 19.95 -34.20 23.91
C ILE A 343 19.10 -35.11 22.98
N LEU A 344 17.84 -35.37 23.33
CA LEU A 344 16.94 -36.17 22.47
C LEU A 344 16.36 -35.39 21.28
N GLY A 345 16.12 -34.08 21.42
CA GLY A 345 15.67 -33.24 20.30
C GLY A 345 16.73 -33.03 19.21
N SER A 346 18.02 -32.99 19.60
CA SER A 346 19.13 -32.73 18.69
C SER A 346 19.51 -33.94 17.83
N LEU A 347 19.23 -35.16 18.29
CA LEU A 347 19.46 -36.40 17.53
C LEU A 347 18.36 -36.67 16.48
N ALA A 348 17.13 -36.23 16.73
CA ALA A 348 16.01 -36.40 15.79
C ALA A 348 16.11 -35.47 14.57
N TRP A 349 16.71 -34.28 14.73
CA TRP A 349 16.84 -33.31 13.64
C TRP A 349 18.00 -33.59 12.68
N TRP A 350 19.03 -34.32 13.14
CA TRP A 350 20.18 -34.69 12.31
C TRP A 350 19.90 -35.88 11.36
N VAL A 351 18.86 -36.68 11.63
CA VAL A 351 18.50 -37.85 10.80
C VAL A 351 17.50 -37.51 9.68
N VAL A 352 16.81 -36.36 9.72
CA VAL A 352 15.73 -36.01 8.77
C VAL A 352 16.10 -34.87 7.80
N GLY A 353 17.27 -34.23 7.95
CA GLY A 353 17.59 -32.96 7.29
C GLY A 353 18.80 -32.93 6.36
N SER A 354 19.20 -34.02 5.70
CA SER A 354 20.26 -33.97 4.68
C SER A 354 19.74 -34.42 3.29
N PRO A 355 19.75 -33.53 2.28
CA PRO A 355 19.38 -33.87 0.91
C PRO A 355 20.64 -34.30 0.14
N ASP A 356 21.21 -35.45 0.49
CA ASP A 356 22.03 -36.25 -0.43
C ASP A 356 22.36 -37.61 0.22
N THR A 357 21.66 -38.66 -0.19
CA THR A 357 22.04 -40.10 -0.10
C THR A 357 20.88 -40.98 -0.54
N SER A 358 20.32 -40.73 -1.72
CA SER A 358 19.47 -41.69 -2.42
C SER A 358 20.33 -42.71 -3.18
N GLU A 359 21.02 -43.61 -2.47
CA GLU A 359 21.55 -44.90 -2.96
C GLU A 359 22.51 -45.47 -1.91
N LYS A 360 22.00 -46.22 -0.92
CA LYS A 360 22.73 -47.32 -0.22
C LYS A 360 22.01 -48.01 0.94
N LEU A 361 20.71 -47.79 1.15
CA LEU A 361 19.93 -48.60 2.12
C LEU A 361 18.65 -49.18 1.49
N ARG A 362 18.80 -49.80 0.32
CA ARG A 362 17.84 -50.80 -0.19
C ARG A 362 18.42 -52.20 0.02
N THR A 363 18.37 -52.69 1.26
CA THR A 363 18.29 -54.12 1.58
C THR A 363 17.99 -54.27 3.06
N SER A 364 17.08 -55.19 3.39
CA SER A 364 16.60 -55.61 4.71
C SER A 364 15.75 -54.62 5.52
N LEU A 365 14.43 -54.62 5.29
CA LEU A 365 13.51 -55.29 6.23
C LEU A 365 12.12 -55.45 5.58
N PHE A 366 11.63 -56.69 5.58
CA PHE A 366 10.33 -57.09 5.07
C PHE A 366 9.18 -56.50 5.91
N ILE A 367 8.12 -56.11 5.22
CA ILE A 367 6.82 -55.71 5.77
C ILE A 367 6.03 -56.96 6.18
N SER A 368 5.30 -56.88 7.28
CA SER A 368 4.04 -57.62 7.50
C SER A 368 3.00 -56.68 8.11
N PRO A 369 1.80 -56.52 7.52
CA PRO A 369 0.71 -55.70 8.07
C PRO A 369 -0.42 -56.56 8.66
N SER A 370 -0.71 -56.38 9.94
CA SER A 370 -1.97 -56.76 10.62
C SER A 370 -1.91 -56.08 11.99
N SER A 371 -2.81 -55.22 12.45
CA SER A 371 -4.28 -55.20 12.44
C SER A 371 -4.70 -53.80 12.94
N ALA A 372 -5.55 -53.07 12.22
CA ALA A 372 -6.97 -52.90 12.51
C ALA A 372 -7.35 -52.34 13.91
N SER A 373 -8.02 -51.18 13.85
CA SER A 373 -9.18 -50.72 14.63
C SER A 373 -9.04 -50.11 16.04
N MET A 374 -9.75 -48.96 16.16
CA MET A 374 -10.60 -48.50 17.27
C MET A 374 -9.95 -47.90 18.53
N LEU A 375 -10.15 -46.58 18.76
CA LEU A 375 -11.19 -46.04 19.66
C LEU A 375 -11.19 -44.49 19.71
N TRP A 376 -12.39 -43.98 20.01
CA TRP A 376 -12.88 -42.60 20.04
C TRP A 376 -12.60 -41.85 21.36
N THR A 377 -12.71 -40.50 21.29
CA THR A 377 -13.17 -39.50 22.31
C THR A 377 -12.37 -39.36 23.62
N PHE A 378 -12.06 -38.16 24.14
CA PHE A 378 -12.78 -36.87 24.22
C PHE A 378 -11.94 -35.66 23.81
#